data_AF-A0A971UCA4-F1
#
_entry.id   AF-A0A971UCA4-F1
#
_cell.length_a   1.000
_cell.length_b   1.000
_cell.length_c   1.000
_cell.angle_alpha   90.00
_cell.angle_beta   90.00
_cell.angle_gamma   90.00
#
_symmetry.space_group_name_H-M   'P 1'
#
loop_
_entity.id
_entity.type
_entity.pdbx_description
1 polymer ?
#
loop_
_entity_poly.entity_id
_entity_poly.type
_entity_poly.pdbx_seq_one_letter_code
_entity_poly.pdbx_strand_id
1 'polypeptide(L)'
;MVESIKLLDVLEANIDEIAAQWAVDVKKNKRTAHYRDIPDERLVIQAVKFYSQLRNMLVAPNRYEKAQEFFMHYARTCFESGIPLHEAIYALNMMRRHMWLYAEFQAIFINAIEHHQAIDSVMRIMLLIDYAVYEITQYYQDRIRLESCQAV
;
A
#
# COMPACT_ATOMS: atom_id res chain seq x y z
N MET A 1 22.90 12.96 -1.59
CA MET A 1 22.44 12.35 -2.85
C MET A 1 21.12 11.69 -2.56
N VAL A 2 20.05 12.07 -3.26
CA VAL A 2 18.81 11.29 -3.25
C VAL A 2 19.17 9.95 -3.86
N GLU A 3 19.10 8.85 -3.10
CA GLU A 3 19.24 7.52 -3.68
C GLU A 3 18.16 7.40 -4.77
N SER A 4 18.59 7.36 -6.03
CA SER A 4 17.69 7.11 -7.16
C SER A 4 17.22 5.68 -7.03
N ILE A 5 16.02 5.50 -6.50
CA ILE A 5 15.39 4.18 -6.45
C ILE A 5 14.77 3.98 -7.83
N LYS A 6 15.51 3.40 -8.77
CA LYS A 6 15.06 3.11 -10.15
C LYS A 6 13.71 2.37 -10.20
N LEU A 7 13.50 1.56 -9.17
CA LEU A 7 12.26 0.85 -8.90
C LEU A 7 11.05 1.80 -8.74
N LEU A 8 11.23 2.94 -8.08
CA LEU A 8 10.19 3.97 -7.96
C LEU A 8 9.97 4.70 -9.29
N ASP A 9 11.00 4.87 -10.10
CA ASP A 9 10.87 5.50 -11.42
C ASP A 9 9.99 4.64 -12.35
N VAL A 10 10.21 3.32 -12.35
CA VAL A 10 9.37 2.36 -13.10
C VAL A 10 7.95 2.32 -12.54
N LEU A 11 7.79 2.33 -11.20
CA LEU A 11 6.46 2.42 -10.61
C LEU A 11 5.73 3.69 -11.06
N GLU A 12 6.38 4.85 -10.95
CA GLU A 12 5.82 6.16 -11.26
C GLU A 12 5.40 6.29 -12.73
N ALA A 13 6.17 5.70 -13.65
CA ALA A 13 5.83 5.67 -15.07
C ALA A 13 4.60 4.80 -15.39
N ASN A 14 4.25 3.85 -14.52
CA ASN A 14 3.24 2.82 -14.78
C ASN A 14 2.11 2.78 -13.71
N ILE A 15 1.94 3.85 -12.91
CA ILE A 15 1.01 3.88 -11.77
C ILE A 15 -0.41 3.51 -12.19
N ASP A 16 -0.91 4.10 -13.28
CA ASP A 16 -2.30 3.94 -13.70
C ASP A 16 -2.63 2.49 -14.06
N GLU A 17 -1.72 1.82 -14.77
CA GLU A 17 -1.87 0.41 -15.15
C GLU A 17 -1.84 -0.50 -13.92
N ILE A 18 -0.85 -0.31 -13.04
CA ILE A 18 -0.69 -1.12 -11.83
C ILE A 18 -1.89 -0.94 -10.90
N ALA A 19 -2.39 0.29 -10.76
CA ALA A 19 -3.57 0.63 -9.95
C ALA A 19 -4.85 0.02 -10.53
N ALA A 20 -5.06 0.09 -11.85
CA ALA A 20 -6.20 -0.52 -12.52
C ALA A 20 -6.21 -2.04 -12.33
N GLN A 21 -5.06 -2.69 -12.49
CA GLN A 21 -4.94 -4.14 -12.29
C GLN A 21 -5.24 -4.53 -10.84
N TRP A 22 -4.72 -3.77 -9.86
CA TRP A 22 -5.04 -3.98 -8.45
C TRP A 22 -6.55 -3.84 -8.17
N ALA A 23 -7.20 -2.82 -8.73
CA ALA A 23 -8.63 -2.57 -8.53
C ALA A 23 -9.50 -3.72 -9.05
N VAL A 24 -9.14 -4.29 -10.20
CA VAL A 24 -9.82 -5.48 -10.75
C VAL A 24 -9.64 -6.68 -9.81
N ASP A 25 -8.43 -6.92 -9.32
CA ASP A 25 -8.10 -8.14 -8.58
C ASP A 25 -8.58 -8.09 -7.13
N VAL A 26 -8.56 -6.92 -6.48
CA VAL A 26 -9.08 -6.76 -5.11
C VAL A 26 -10.58 -7.01 -5.04
N LYS A 27 -11.34 -6.67 -6.09
CA LYS A 27 -12.78 -6.97 -6.16
C LYS A 27 -13.06 -8.46 -6.33
N LYS A 28 -12.24 -9.16 -7.12
CA LYS A 28 -12.43 -10.60 -7.40
C LYS A 28 -11.95 -11.50 -6.26
N ASN A 29 -11.10 -11.00 -5.37
CA ASN A 29 -10.47 -11.82 -4.36
C ASN A 29 -11.44 -12.19 -3.21
N LYS A 30 -11.46 -13.48 -2.86
CA LYS A 30 -12.33 -14.02 -1.80
C LYS A 30 -11.99 -13.49 -0.42
N ARG A 31 -10.77 -12.96 -0.22
CA ARG A 31 -10.29 -12.40 1.05
C ARG A 31 -10.53 -10.90 1.19
N THR A 32 -11.23 -10.27 0.24
CA THR A 32 -11.54 -8.83 0.22
C THR A 32 -12.98 -8.62 -0.28
N ALA A 33 -13.93 -9.33 0.33
CA ALA A 33 -15.31 -9.35 -0.13
C ALA A 33 -15.98 -7.96 -0.06
N HIS A 34 -15.64 -7.13 0.93
CA HIS A 34 -16.19 -5.79 1.11
C HIS A 34 -15.74 -4.80 0.02
N TYR A 35 -14.70 -5.14 -0.76
CA TYR A 35 -14.24 -4.32 -1.86
C TYR A 35 -15.10 -4.47 -3.14
N ARG A 36 -15.91 -5.53 -3.25
CA ARG A 36 -16.69 -5.86 -4.46
C ARG A 36 -17.64 -4.76 -4.90
N ASP A 37 -18.27 -4.10 -3.94
CA ASP A 37 -19.31 -3.11 -4.20
C ASP A 37 -18.74 -1.68 -4.25
N ILE A 38 -17.43 -1.52 -4.04
CA ILE A 38 -16.76 -0.23 -4.18
C ILE A 38 -16.60 0.10 -5.68
N PRO A 39 -16.96 1.32 -6.13
CA PRO A 39 -16.75 1.75 -7.51
C PRO A 39 -15.27 1.67 -7.92
N ASP A 40 -15.01 1.15 -9.12
CA ASP A 40 -13.66 0.93 -9.64
C ASP A 40 -12.82 2.21 -9.62
N GLU A 41 -13.42 3.35 -9.99
CA GLU A 41 -12.76 4.66 -9.95
C GLU A 41 -12.22 5.01 -8.56
N ARG A 42 -12.99 4.73 -7.50
CA ARG A 42 -12.53 4.99 -6.13
C ARG A 42 -11.36 4.10 -5.74
N LEU A 43 -11.39 2.84 -6.17
CA LEU A 43 -10.29 1.90 -5.94
C LEU A 43 -9.03 2.32 -6.68
N VAL A 44 -9.15 2.66 -7.97
CA VAL A 44 -8.01 3.15 -8.77
C VAL A 44 -7.40 4.39 -8.12
N ILE A 45 -8.21 5.38 -7.73
CA ILE A 45 -7.72 6.59 -7.04
C ILE A 45 -6.99 6.23 -5.74
N GLN A 46 -7.50 5.26 -4.97
CA GLN A 46 -6.85 4.82 -3.73
C GLN A 46 -5.47 4.21 -4.00
N ALA A 47 -5.34 3.34 -5.00
CA ALA A 47 -4.07 2.74 -5.38
C ALA A 47 -3.09 3.76 -5.98
N VAL A 48 -3.56 4.65 -6.86
CA VAL A 48 -2.76 5.76 -7.41
C VAL A 48 -2.18 6.63 -6.29
N LYS A 49 -2.99 6.98 -5.28
CA LYS A 49 -2.53 7.74 -4.10
C LYS A 49 -1.45 6.99 -3.32
N PHE A 50 -1.60 5.68 -3.12
CA PHE A 50 -0.59 4.87 -2.46
C PHE A 50 0.73 4.86 -3.24
N TYR A 51 0.70 4.56 -4.53
CA TYR A 51 1.91 4.46 -5.34
C TYR A 51 2.62 5.82 -5.50
N SER A 52 1.86 6.90 -5.70
CA SER A 52 2.42 8.26 -5.83
C SER A 52 3.06 8.80 -4.54
N GLN A 53 2.63 8.33 -3.36
CA GLN A 53 3.24 8.72 -2.07
C GLN A 53 4.43 7.85 -1.67
N LEU A 54 4.69 6.74 -2.37
CA LEU A 54 5.69 5.77 -1.95
C LEU A 54 7.11 6.37 -1.86
N ARG A 55 7.48 7.24 -2.81
CA ARG A 55 8.78 7.95 -2.76
C ARG A 55 8.91 8.82 -1.52
N ASN A 56 7.87 9.57 -1.17
CA ASN A 56 7.86 10.42 0.03
C ASN A 56 8.01 9.58 1.30
N MET A 57 7.30 8.45 1.39
CA MET A 57 7.35 7.54 2.54
C MET A 57 8.67 6.76 2.66
N LEU A 58 9.49 6.72 1.61
CA LEU A 58 10.78 6.00 1.64
C LEU A 58 11.98 6.93 1.79
N VAL A 59 11.93 8.12 1.19
CA VAL A 59 13.12 8.95 0.96
C VAL A 59 13.07 10.31 1.65
N ALA A 60 11.89 10.82 2.03
CA ALA A 60 11.79 12.13 2.66
C ALA A 60 12.54 12.18 4.02
N PRO A 61 13.09 13.35 4.42
CA PRO A 61 13.72 13.49 5.74
C PRO A 61 12.79 13.12 6.90
N ASN A 62 11.50 13.41 6.76
CA ASN A 62 10.42 13.08 7.69
C ASN A 62 9.57 11.89 7.21
N ARG A 63 10.22 10.88 6.62
CA ARG A 63 9.56 9.71 6.02
C ARG A 63 8.67 8.94 7.00
N TYR A 64 9.04 8.87 8.29
CA TYR A 64 8.29 8.13 9.30
C TYR A 64 6.96 8.83 9.60
N GLU A 65 6.99 10.15 9.77
CA GLU A 65 5.79 10.97 9.96
C GLU A 65 4.90 10.90 8.72
N LYS A 66 5.48 10.93 7.52
CA LYS A 66 4.73 10.82 6.25
C LYS A 66 4.06 9.46 6.07
N ALA A 67 4.77 8.38 6.40
CA ALA A 67 4.22 7.03 6.36
C ALA A 67 3.06 6.89 7.35
N GLN A 68 3.26 7.31 8.60
CA GLN A 68 2.24 7.25 9.64
C GLN A 68 0.99 8.08 9.26
N GLU A 69 1.17 9.32 8.79
CA GLU A 69 0.08 10.18 8.32
C GLU A 69 -0.74 9.48 7.23
N PHE A 70 -0.06 8.90 6.23
CA PHE A 70 -0.69 8.19 5.13
C PHE A 70 -1.44 6.95 5.60
N PHE A 71 -0.82 6.07 6.38
CA PHE A 71 -1.44 4.81 6.80
C PHE A 71 -2.52 5.01 7.86
N MET A 72 -2.48 6.06 8.67
CA MET A 72 -3.61 6.45 9.53
C MET A 72 -4.79 6.96 8.75
N HIS A 73 -4.57 7.74 7.68
CA HIS A 73 -5.65 8.12 6.78
C HIS A 73 -6.26 6.89 6.08
N TYR A 74 -5.43 5.95 5.62
CA TYR A 74 -5.87 4.67 5.05
C TYR A 74 -6.71 3.85 6.04
N ALA A 75 -6.20 3.64 7.28
CA ALA A 75 -6.89 2.89 8.32
C ALA A 75 -8.25 3.50 8.65
N ARG A 76 -8.29 4.82 8.83
CA ARG A 76 -9.53 5.57 9.09
C ARG A 76 -10.53 5.39 7.96
N THR A 77 -10.10 5.59 6.71
CA THR A 77 -10.98 5.49 5.54
C THR A 77 -11.58 4.10 5.41
N CYS A 78 -10.76 3.05 5.58
CA CYS A 78 -11.26 1.68 5.53
C CYS A 78 -12.26 1.40 6.66
N PHE A 79 -11.92 1.83 7.88
CA PHE A 79 -12.77 1.64 9.06
C PHE A 79 -14.13 2.34 8.92
N GLU A 80 -14.12 3.62 8.54
CA GLU A 80 -15.34 4.41 8.32
C GLU A 80 -16.19 3.90 7.15
N SER A 81 -15.56 3.20 6.20
CA SER A 81 -16.26 2.52 5.10
C SER A 81 -16.77 1.11 5.47
N GLY A 82 -16.63 0.69 6.72
CA GLY A 82 -17.06 -0.63 7.20
C GLY A 82 -16.21 -1.80 6.69
N ILE A 83 -15.01 -1.53 6.15
CA ILE A 83 -14.10 -2.60 5.70
C ILE A 83 -13.44 -3.23 6.93
N PRO A 84 -13.56 -4.55 7.14
CA PRO A 84 -12.96 -5.20 8.29
C PRO A 84 -11.42 -5.24 8.18
N LEU A 85 -10.75 -5.20 9.33
CA LEU A 85 -9.29 -5.09 9.45
C LEU A 85 -8.52 -6.06 8.54
N HIS A 86 -8.92 -7.34 8.56
CA HIS A 86 -8.23 -8.38 7.80
C HIS A 86 -8.28 -8.13 6.29
N GLU A 87 -9.38 -7.57 5.77
CA GLU A 87 -9.51 -7.20 4.36
C GLU A 87 -8.72 -5.94 4.04
N ALA A 88 -8.71 -4.94 4.93
CA ALA A 88 -7.90 -3.73 4.78
C ALA A 88 -6.41 -4.04 4.69
N ILE A 89 -5.89 -4.93 5.56
CA ILE A 89 -4.50 -5.41 5.52
C ILE A 89 -4.24 -6.22 4.25
N TYR A 90 -5.17 -7.11 3.86
CA TYR A 90 -4.97 -7.96 2.69
C TYR A 90 -4.96 -7.14 1.39
N ALA A 91 -5.84 -6.15 1.27
CA ALA A 91 -5.89 -5.21 0.15
C ALA A 91 -4.59 -4.39 0.01
N LEU A 92 -4.04 -3.89 1.14
CA LEU A 92 -2.73 -3.22 1.16
C LEU A 92 -1.60 -4.16 0.70
N ASN A 93 -1.59 -5.39 1.19
CA ASN A 93 -0.63 -6.41 0.75
C ASN A 93 -0.76 -6.75 -0.73
N MET A 94 -1.98 -6.70 -1.28
CA MET A 94 -2.21 -6.83 -2.71
C MET A 94 -1.60 -5.66 -3.49
N MET A 95 -1.79 -4.40 -3.06
CA MET A 95 -1.14 -3.25 -3.74
C MET A 95 0.37 -3.43 -3.81
N ARG A 96 0.99 -3.82 -2.70
CA ARG A 96 2.42 -4.15 -2.64
C ARG A 96 2.79 -5.24 -3.65
N ARG A 97 2.01 -6.32 -3.72
CA ARG A 97 2.25 -7.45 -4.65
C ARG A 97 2.13 -7.05 -6.11
N HIS A 98 1.17 -6.21 -6.47
CA HIS A 98 0.98 -5.74 -7.85
C HIS A 98 2.17 -4.93 -8.36
N MET A 99 2.74 -4.08 -7.50
CA MET A 99 4.00 -3.42 -7.82
C MET A 99 5.14 -4.41 -8.04
N TRP A 100 5.29 -5.43 -7.16
CA TRP A 100 6.36 -6.42 -7.29
C TRP A 100 6.26 -7.25 -8.58
N LEU A 101 5.05 -7.65 -8.97
CA LEU A 101 4.83 -8.56 -10.11
C LEU A 101 4.80 -7.85 -11.47
N TYR A 102 4.95 -6.53 -11.51
CA TYR A 102 4.97 -5.79 -12.77
C TYR A 102 6.19 -6.18 -13.63
N ALA A 103 6.00 -6.38 -14.93
CA ALA A 103 7.02 -7.01 -15.78
C ALA A 103 8.32 -6.19 -15.88
N GLU A 104 8.19 -4.87 -16.05
CA GLU A 104 9.35 -3.96 -16.10
C GLU A 104 10.09 -3.92 -14.77
N PHE A 105 9.36 -4.13 -13.67
CA PHE A 105 9.93 -4.22 -12.35
C PHE A 105 10.81 -5.46 -12.19
N GLN A 106 10.30 -6.62 -12.64
CA GLN A 106 11.05 -7.88 -12.64
C GLN A 106 12.30 -7.81 -13.53
N ALA A 107 12.25 -7.05 -14.63
CA ALA A 107 13.40 -6.86 -15.51
C ALA A 107 14.58 -6.13 -14.83
N ILE A 108 14.33 -5.26 -13.84
CA ILE A 108 15.40 -4.63 -13.02
C ILE A 108 16.19 -5.70 -12.27
N PHE A 109 15.51 -6.71 -11.74
CA PHE A 109 16.13 -7.82 -11.00
C PHE A 109 16.81 -8.85 -11.88
N ILE A 110 16.83 -8.69 -13.21
CA ILE A 110 17.57 -9.59 -14.11
C ILE A 110 18.91 -8.95 -14.50
N ASN A 111 19.05 -7.63 -14.35
CA ASN A 111 20.26 -6.90 -14.71
C ASN A 111 21.28 -6.86 -13.55
N ALA A 112 22.43 -7.51 -13.76
CA ALA A 112 23.45 -7.78 -12.76
C ALA A 112 23.97 -6.56 -11.96
N ILE A 113 24.01 -5.38 -12.61
CA ILE A 113 24.64 -4.16 -12.09
C ILE A 113 23.75 -3.48 -11.02
N GLU A 114 22.44 -3.74 -11.03
CA GLU A 114 21.46 -2.99 -10.23
C GLU A 114 20.86 -3.82 -9.08
N HIS A 115 21.25 -5.10 -8.96
CA HIS A 115 20.64 -6.04 -8.00
C HIS A 115 20.69 -5.59 -6.54
N HIS A 116 21.83 -5.06 -6.06
CA HIS A 116 21.96 -4.74 -4.64
C HIS A 116 21.04 -3.57 -4.25
N GLN A 117 21.01 -2.51 -5.07
CA GLN A 117 20.10 -1.37 -4.88
C GLN A 117 18.63 -1.77 -5.02
N ALA A 118 18.32 -2.69 -5.94
CA ALA A 118 16.98 -3.22 -6.10
C ALA A 118 16.53 -4.01 -4.86
N ILE A 119 17.40 -4.86 -4.30
CA ILE A 119 17.15 -5.60 -3.05
C ILE A 119 16.95 -4.65 -1.87
N ASP A 120 17.82 -3.64 -1.71
CA ASP A 120 17.68 -2.66 -0.62
C ASP A 120 16.35 -1.91 -0.70
N SER A 121 15.93 -1.56 -1.92
CA SER A 121 14.64 -0.91 -2.16
C SER A 121 13.47 -1.81 -1.77
N VAL A 122 13.56 -3.12 -2.07
CA VAL A 122 12.59 -4.13 -1.64
C VAL A 122 12.50 -4.21 -0.13
N MET A 123 13.63 -4.29 0.55
CA MET A 123 13.68 -4.38 2.00
C MET A 123 13.07 -3.14 2.66
N ARG A 124 13.34 -1.93 2.14
CA ARG A 124 12.76 -0.69 2.67
C ARG A 124 11.24 -0.64 2.51
N ILE A 125 10.72 -1.07 1.36
CA ILE A 125 9.27 -1.16 1.14
C ILE A 125 8.65 -2.24 2.02
N MET A 126 9.31 -3.38 2.19
CA MET A 126 8.83 -4.45 3.08
C MET A 126 8.68 -3.93 4.50
N LEU A 127 9.72 -3.27 5.03
CA LEU A 127 9.71 -2.67 6.37
C LEU A 127 8.62 -1.59 6.50
N LEU A 128 8.45 -0.74 5.49
CA LEU A 128 7.39 0.27 5.46
C LEU A 128 6.00 -0.36 5.63
N ILE A 129 5.74 -1.44 4.90
CA ILE A 129 4.45 -2.14 4.94
C ILE A 129 4.27 -2.91 6.24
N ASP A 130 5.33 -3.45 6.83
CA ASP A 130 5.26 -4.10 8.14
C ASP A 130 4.85 -3.10 9.23
N TYR A 131 5.42 -1.88 9.21
CA TYR A 131 4.98 -0.80 10.10
C TYR A 131 3.54 -0.36 9.83
N ALA A 132 3.16 -0.21 8.56
CA ALA A 132 1.78 0.10 8.19
C ALA A 132 0.79 -0.90 8.77
N VAL A 133 1.06 -2.20 8.63
CA VAL A 133 0.20 -3.28 9.16
C VAL A 133 0.08 -3.17 10.68
N TYR A 134 1.17 -2.92 11.38
CA TYR A 134 1.16 -2.72 12.83
C TYR A 134 0.27 -1.53 13.23
N GLU A 135 0.47 -0.37 12.61
CA GLU A 135 -0.28 0.84 12.96
C GLU A 135 -1.76 0.73 12.58
N ILE A 136 -2.10 0.19 11.41
CA ILE A 136 -3.49 -0.06 10.99
C ILE A 136 -4.18 -1.00 11.98
N THR A 137 -3.49 -2.05 12.44
CA THR A 137 -4.03 -3.00 13.42
C THR A 137 -4.34 -2.30 14.75
N GLN A 138 -3.40 -1.50 15.26
CA GLN A 138 -3.60 -0.72 16.49
C GLN A 138 -4.80 0.22 16.37
N TYR A 139 -4.88 0.96 15.25
CA TYR A 139 -5.98 1.88 14.99
C TYR A 139 -7.34 1.18 15.02
N TYR A 140 -7.48 0.05 14.30
CA TYR A 140 -8.73 -0.71 14.30
C TYR A 140 -9.08 -1.24 15.68
N GLN A 141 -8.09 -1.75 16.42
CA GLN A 141 -8.30 -2.27 17.78
C GLN A 141 -8.83 -1.18 18.73
N ASP A 142 -8.25 0.01 18.69
CA ASP A 142 -8.68 1.14 19.51
C ASP A 142 -10.09 1.59 19.14
N ARG A 143 -10.40 1.69 17.84
CA ARG A 143 -11.74 2.08 17.36
C ARG A 143 -12.82 1.07 17.76
N ILE A 144 -12.56 -0.22 17.58
CA ILE A 144 -13.48 -1.30 18.01
C ILE A 144 -13.74 -1.22 19.52
N ARG A 145 -12.70 -0.96 20.32
CA ARG A 145 -12.83 -0.84 21.77
C ARG A 145 -13.68 0.37 22.16
N LEU A 146 -13.45 1.52 21.52
CA LEU A 146 -14.21 2.75 21.78
C LEU A 146 -15.70 2.58 21.44
N GLU A 147 -16.02 1.96 20.30
CA GLU A 147 -17.41 1.68 19.90
C GLU A 147 -18.09 0.70 20.85
N SER A 148 -17.35 -0.30 21.33
CA SER A 148 -17.84 -1.26 22.32
C SER A 148 -18.13 -0.59 23.68
N CYS A 149 -17.33 0.40 24.09
CA CYS A 149 -17.56 1.16 25.32
C CYS A 149 -18.71 2.16 25.22
N GLN A 150 -19.02 2.66 24.02
CA GLN A 150 -20.15 3.59 23.79
C GLN A 150 -21.50 2.85 23.66
N ALA A 151 -21.48 1.55 23.41
CA ALA A 151 -22.67 0.71 23.30
C ALA A 151 -23.18 0.14 24.64
N VAL A 152 -22.49 0.45 25.76
CA VAL A 152 -22.84 0.06 27.14
C VAL A 152 -23.35 1.29 27.89
#